data_AF-A0A2R5FMN6-F1
#
_entry.id   AF-A0A2R5FMN6-F1
#
_cell.length_a   1.000
_cell.length_b   1.000
_cell.length_c   1.000
_cell.angle_alpha   90.00
_cell.angle_beta   90.00
_cell.angle_gamma   90.00
#
_symmetry.space_group_name_H-M   'P 1'
#
loop_
_entity.id
_entity.type
_entity.pdbx_description
1 polymer ?
#
loop_
_entity_poly.entity_id
_entity_poly.type
_entity_poly.pdbx_seq_one_letter_code
_entity_poly.pdbx_strand_id
1 'polypeptide(L)'
;MMRKSTSYHEKLIQDIQDPLEAAAYIEVVLEEGDPKMLSKALKNIIEAQGGIDQFSTQVKELYNQLDQMLSEKGEIEFYNLNSLLDALGLQLAVTVKS
;
A
#
# COMPACT_ATOMS: atom_id res chain seq x y z
N MET A 1 25.04 -16.48 -6.40
CA MET A 1 23.95 -16.05 -7.30
C MET A 1 22.94 -15.26 -6.48
N MET A 2 22.67 -14.02 -6.84
CA MET A 2 21.58 -13.25 -6.23
C MET A 2 20.25 -13.84 -6.70
N ARG A 3 19.32 -14.10 -5.78
CA ARG A 3 18.00 -14.62 -6.15
C ARG A 3 17.26 -13.49 -6.89
N LYS A 4 16.80 -13.75 -8.12
CA LYS A 4 16.11 -12.76 -8.97
C LYS A 4 14.93 -12.05 -8.26
N SER A 5 14.30 -12.73 -7.31
CA SER A 5 13.21 -12.18 -6.49
C SER A 5 13.66 -11.10 -5.52
N THR A 6 14.88 -11.23 -4.95
CA THR A 6 15.46 -10.21 -4.05
C THR A 6 15.76 -8.93 -4.82
N SER A 7 16.35 -9.05 -6.02
CA SER A 7 16.63 -7.88 -6.87
C SER A 7 15.38 -7.17 -7.37
N TYR A 8 14.29 -7.90 -7.60
CA TYR A 8 13.03 -7.29 -8.02
C TYR A 8 12.35 -6.51 -6.88
N HIS A 9 12.31 -7.10 -5.68
CA HIS A 9 11.74 -6.43 -4.50
C HIS A 9 12.54 -5.19 -4.13
N GLU A 10 13.88 -5.29 -4.07
CA GLU A 10 14.74 -4.13 -3.79
C GLU A 10 14.51 -2.98 -4.76
N LYS A 11 14.38 -3.30 -6.06
CA LYS A 11 14.08 -2.30 -7.07
C LYS A 11 12.69 -1.68 -6.90
N LEU A 12 11.66 -2.51 -6.67
CA LEU A 12 10.31 -2.02 -6.39
C LEU A 12 10.32 -1.04 -5.21
N ILE A 13 10.98 -1.41 -4.11
CA ILE A 13 11.09 -0.57 -2.91
C ILE A 13 11.80 0.74 -3.20
N GLN A 14 12.82 0.75 -4.08
CA GLN A 14 13.49 1.98 -4.51
C GLN A 14 12.57 2.86 -5.37
N ASP A 15 11.87 2.28 -6.33
CA ASP A 15 11.01 3.01 -7.27
C ASP A 15 9.85 3.70 -6.52
N ILE A 16 9.16 2.98 -5.63
CA ILE A 16 8.00 3.51 -4.87
C ILE A 16 8.36 4.44 -3.70
N GLN A 17 9.64 4.80 -3.54
CA GLN A 17 10.00 5.96 -2.71
C GLN A 17 9.55 7.27 -3.35
N ASP A 18 9.41 7.31 -4.68
CA ASP A 18 8.74 8.40 -5.37
C ASP A 18 7.22 8.30 -5.11
N PRO A 19 6.58 9.33 -4.54
CA PRO A 19 5.13 9.34 -4.31
C PRO A 19 4.30 9.10 -5.57
N LEU A 20 4.80 9.48 -6.75
CA LEU A 20 4.12 9.25 -8.03
C LEU A 20 4.10 7.76 -8.39
N GLU A 21 5.21 7.06 -8.19
CA GLU A 21 5.32 5.62 -8.42
C GLU A 21 4.50 4.84 -7.37
N ALA A 22 4.48 5.29 -6.12
CA ALA A 22 3.64 4.72 -5.07
C ALA A 22 2.13 4.85 -5.40
N ALA A 23 1.71 6.02 -5.89
CA ALA A 23 0.33 6.26 -6.32
C ALA A 23 -0.05 5.37 -7.51
N ALA A 24 0.79 5.33 -8.55
CA ALA A 24 0.58 4.47 -9.71
C ALA A 24 0.50 2.99 -9.33
N TYR A 25 1.33 2.54 -8.38
CA TYR A 25 1.29 1.18 -7.90
C TYR A 25 -0.04 0.83 -7.20
N ILE A 26 -0.57 1.72 -6.35
CA ILE A 26 -1.88 1.53 -5.72
C ILE A 26 -3.00 1.56 -6.75
N GLU A 27 -2.95 2.46 -7.74
CA GLU A 27 -3.94 2.56 -8.81
C GLU A 27 -4.07 1.23 -9.57
N VAL A 28 -2.95 0.69 -10.08
CA VAL A 28 -2.92 -0.61 -10.78
C VAL A 28 -3.53 -1.72 -9.92
N VAL A 29 -3.23 -1.74 -8.64
CA VAL A 29 -3.72 -2.77 -7.71
C VAL A 29 -5.22 -2.64 -7.45
N LEU A 30 -5.74 -1.41 -7.39
CA LEU A 30 -7.17 -1.15 -7.26
C LEU A 30 -7.95 -1.52 -8.54
N GLU A 31 -7.36 -1.32 -9.72
CA GLU A 31 -7.95 -1.71 -11.00
C GLU A 31 -8.11 -3.23 -11.15
N GLU A 32 -7.09 -4.00 -10.72
CA GLU A 32 -7.13 -5.47 -10.70
C GLU A 32 -8.17 -6.02 -9.69
N GLY A 33 -8.50 -5.23 -8.66
CA GLY A 33 -9.57 -5.57 -7.71
C GLY A 33 -9.26 -6.75 -6.79
N ASP A 34 -7.98 -7.09 -6.59
CA ASP A 34 -7.54 -8.15 -5.67
C ASP A 34 -7.17 -7.57 -4.27
N PRO A 35 -7.99 -7.82 -3.23
CA PRO A 35 -7.73 -7.35 -1.87
C PRO A 35 -6.35 -7.78 -1.33
N LYS A 36 -5.83 -8.94 -1.73
CA LYS A 36 -4.52 -9.42 -1.29
C LYS A 36 -3.38 -8.65 -1.94
N MET A 37 -3.54 -8.23 -3.19
CA MET A 37 -2.57 -7.35 -3.84
C MET A 37 -2.54 -5.99 -3.18
N LEU A 38 -3.69 -5.48 -2.73
CA LEU A 38 -3.78 -4.19 -2.02
C LEU A 38 -3.05 -4.22 -0.68
N SER A 39 -3.25 -5.25 0.15
CA SER A 39 -2.48 -5.43 1.40
C SER A 39 -0.97 -5.44 1.10
N LYS A 40 -0.55 -6.21 0.09
CA LYS A 40 0.85 -6.28 -0.30
C LYS A 40 1.42 -4.93 -0.77
N ALA A 41 0.66 -4.18 -1.55
CA ALA A 41 1.09 -2.88 -2.07
C ALA A 41 1.26 -1.86 -0.93
N LEU A 42 0.28 -1.77 -0.02
CA LEU A 42 0.36 -0.92 1.17
C LEU A 42 1.58 -1.27 2.03
N LYS A 43 1.84 -2.57 2.22
CA LYS A 43 3.02 -3.04 2.95
C LYS A 43 4.34 -2.61 2.30
N ASN A 44 4.44 -2.73 0.97
CA ASN A 44 5.64 -2.33 0.23
C ASN A 44 5.88 -0.82 0.34
N ILE A 45 4.84 0.00 0.26
CA ILE A 45 4.95 1.46 0.41
C ILE A 45 5.42 1.83 1.82
N ILE A 46 4.84 1.19 2.86
CA ILE A 46 5.29 1.35 4.24
C ILE A 46 6.76 0.97 4.39
N GLU A 47 7.20 -0.13 3.77
CA GLU A 47 8.61 -0.56 3.76
C GLU A 47 9.50 0.49 3.08
N ALA A 48 9.10 1.01 1.93
CA ALA A 48 9.83 2.03 1.18
C ALA A 48 9.96 3.35 1.95
N GLN A 49 8.97 3.70 2.78
CA GLN A 49 8.99 4.88 3.65
C GLN A 49 9.81 4.68 4.94
N GLY A 50 10.57 3.57 5.07
CA GLY A 50 11.42 3.30 6.23
C GLY A 50 10.76 2.45 7.32
N GLY A 51 9.64 1.81 6.99
CA GLY A 51 8.93 0.86 7.83
C GLY A 51 7.80 1.47 8.67
N ILE A 52 6.95 0.59 9.21
CA ILE A 52 5.76 0.96 9.99
C ILE A 52 6.10 1.78 11.24
N ASP A 53 7.34 1.70 11.71
CA ASP A 53 7.80 2.41 12.89
C ASP A 53 7.97 3.92 12.73
N GLN A 54 8.00 4.42 11.49
CA GLN A 54 8.03 5.86 11.21
C GLN A 54 6.69 6.54 11.48
N PHE A 55 5.60 5.78 11.59
CA PHE A 55 4.25 6.32 11.75
C PHE A 55 3.80 6.37 13.20
N SER A 56 2.79 7.19 13.48
CA SER A 56 2.17 7.26 14.80
C SER A 56 1.50 5.95 15.19
N THR A 57 1.35 5.68 16.50
CA THR A 57 0.66 4.48 17.01
C THR A 57 -0.72 4.28 16.38
N GLN A 58 -1.45 5.38 16.15
CA GLN A 58 -2.78 5.35 15.54
C GLN A 58 -2.74 4.81 14.11
N VAL A 59 -1.76 5.23 13.29
CA VAL A 59 -1.59 4.72 11.93
C VAL A 59 -1.15 3.25 11.93
N LYS A 60 -0.32 2.84 12.90
CA LYS A 60 0.06 1.42 13.06
C LYS A 60 -1.15 0.55 13.38
N GLU A 61 -2.00 0.98 14.31
CA GLU A 61 -3.24 0.29 14.67
C GLU A 61 -4.19 0.20 13.48
N LEU A 62 -4.36 1.31 12.75
CA LEU A 62 -5.18 1.39 11.55
C LEU A 62 -4.70 0.41 10.46
N TYR A 63 -3.40 0.39 10.18
CA TYR A 63 -2.81 -0.54 9.21
C TYR A 63 -3.04 -2.01 9.61
N ASN A 64 -2.84 -2.35 10.89
CA ASN A 64 -3.07 -3.71 11.39
C ASN A 64 -4.55 -4.13 11.26
N GLN A 65 -5.49 -3.24 11.58
CA GLN A 65 -6.92 -3.48 11.40
C GLN A 65 -7.25 -3.72 9.92
N LEU A 66 -6.71 -2.88 9.03
CA LEU A 66 -6.94 -2.99 7.59
C LEU A 66 -6.36 -4.31 7.02
N ASP A 67 -5.12 -4.66 7.39
CA ASP A 67 -4.46 -5.89 6.95
C ASP A 67 -5.22 -7.15 7.42
N GLN A 68 -5.73 -7.12 8.65
CA GLN A 68 -6.58 -8.18 9.18
C GLN A 68 -7.89 -8.31 8.40
N MET A 69 -8.62 -7.20 8.19
CA MET A 69 -9.90 -7.21 7.47
C MET A 69 -9.74 -7.69 6.02
N LEU A 70 -8.68 -7.22 5.34
CA LEU A 70 -8.34 -7.67 4.00
C LEU A 70 -8.05 -9.17 3.95
N SER A 71 -7.28 -9.68 4.91
CA SER A 71 -6.87 -11.07 4.94
C SER A 71 -8.01 -12.03 5.30
N GLU A 72 -8.89 -11.64 6.23
CA GLU A 72 -9.97 -12.49 6.73
C GLU A 72 -11.23 -12.43 5.85
N LYS A 73 -11.60 -11.23 5.38
CA LYS A 73 -12.88 -10.98 4.71
C LYS A 73 -12.74 -10.54 3.27
N GLY A 74 -11.56 -10.07 2.86
CA GLY A 74 -11.39 -9.41 1.56
C GLY A 74 -12.13 -8.08 1.48
N GLU A 75 -12.42 -7.48 2.63
CA GLU A 75 -13.18 -6.23 2.75
C GLU A 75 -12.27 -5.13 3.30
N ILE A 76 -12.56 -3.89 2.90
CA ILE A 76 -11.93 -2.69 3.43
C ILE A 76 -13.01 -1.70 3.84
N GLU A 77 -12.85 -1.10 5.01
CA GLU A 77 -13.60 0.07 5.39
C GLU A 77 -13.04 1.31 4.71
N PHE A 78 -13.91 2.05 4.02
CA PHE A 78 -13.55 3.25 3.26
C PHE A 78 -12.77 4.28 4.09
N TYR A 79 -13.25 4.59 5.31
CA TYR A 79 -12.60 5.55 6.19
C TYR A 79 -11.19 5.12 6.60
N ASN A 80 -10.98 3.81 6.78
CA ASN A 80 -9.67 3.29 7.19
C ASN A 80 -8.68 3.34 6.03
N LEU A 81 -9.10 2.97 4.82
CA LEU A 81 -8.28 3.12 3.62
C LEU A 81 -7.92 4.57 3.37
N ASN A 82 -8.89 5.48 3.43
CA ASN A 82 -8.64 6.90 3.19
C ASN A 82 -7.67 7.49 4.21
N SER A 83 -7.81 7.13 5.49
CA SER A 83 -6.93 7.62 6.57
C SER A 83 -5.51 7.05 6.45
N LEU A 84 -5.37 5.79 6.02
CA LEU A 84 -4.06 5.19 5.78
C LEU A 84 -3.37 5.83 4.58
N LEU A 85 -4.10 6.03 3.47
CA LEU A 85 -3.55 6.71 2.29
C LEU A 85 -3.08 8.12 2.64
N ASP A 86 -3.88 8.89 3.39
CA ASP A 86 -3.49 10.23 3.85
C ASP A 86 -2.19 10.20 4.68
N ALA A 87 -2.07 9.24 5.60
CA ALA A 87 -0.84 9.04 6.39
C ALA A 87 0.37 8.67 5.53
N LEU A 88 0.17 8.02 4.39
CA LEU A 88 1.20 7.69 3.40
C LEU A 88 1.49 8.83 2.41
N GLY A 89 0.78 9.95 2.50
CA GLY A 89 0.89 11.08 1.56
C GLY A 89 0.15 10.86 0.23
N LEU A 90 -0.82 9.93 0.21
CA LEU A 90 -1.63 9.53 -0.93
C LEU A 90 -3.10 9.88 -0.71
N GLN A 91 -3.91 9.88 -1.77
CA GLN A 91 -5.35 10.09 -1.68
C GLN A 91 -6.10 9.31 -2.76
N LEU A 92 -7.37 8.99 -2.50
CA LEU A 92 -8.26 8.46 -3.53
C LEU A 92 -8.72 9.58 -4.45
N ALA A 93 -8.75 9.30 -5.76
CA ALA A 93 -9.27 10.20 -6.77
C ALA A 93 -10.29 9.48 -7.65
N VAL A 94 -11.24 10.24 -8.20
CA VAL A 94 -12.22 9.73 -9.17
C VAL A 94 -11.82 10.22 -10.56
N THR A 95 -11.62 9.29 -11.49
CA THR A 95 -11.27 9.56 -12.88
C THR A 95 -12.32 9.01 -13.83
N VAL A 96 -12.29 9.40 -15.10
CA VAL A 96 -13.15 8.80 -16.13
C VAL A 96 -12.66 7.37 -16.40
N LYS A 97 -13.58 6.41 -16.41
CA LYS A 97 -13.27 5.02 -16.75
C LYS A 97 -12.72 4.95 -18.18
N SER A 98 -11.51 4.42 -18.33
CA SER A 98 -10.85 4.17 -19.61
C SER A 98 -11.22 2.80 -20.18
#